data_AF-A0A1C3XE59-F1
#
_entry.id   AF-A0A1C3XE59-F1
#
_cell.length_a   1.000
_cell.length_b   1.000
_cell.length_c   1.000
_cell.angle_alpha   90.00
_cell.angle_beta   90.00
_cell.angle_gamma   90.00
#
_symmetry.space_group_name_H-M   'P 1'
#
loop_
_entity.id
_entity.type
_entity.pdbx_description
1 polymer ?
#
loop_
_entity_poly.entity_id
_entity_poly.type
_entity_poly.pdbx_seq_one_letter_code
_entity_poly.pdbx_strand_id
1 'polypeptide(L)' 'MHRYRFGIEEEYFLVNRQSAAPRSELPKAYMTAAQKRLGERLTTEILQSQIEVATPPLTNSADASRRCFVLW' A
#
# COMPACT_ATOMS: atom_id res chain seq x y z
N MET A 1 -2.62 -20.18 -21.17
CA MET A 1 -3.48 -19.10 -20.65
C MET A 1 -3.90 -19.47 -19.23
N HIS A 2 -3.64 -18.60 -18.24
CA HIS A 2 -4.18 -18.78 -16.89
C HIS A 2 -5.61 -18.26 -16.84
N ARG A 3 -6.56 -19.07 -16.33
CA ARG A 3 -7.99 -18.73 -16.32
C ARG A 3 -8.33 -17.61 -15.32
N TYR A 4 -7.48 -17.39 -14.31
CA TYR A 4 -7.64 -16.36 -13.28
C TYR A 4 -6.32 -15.61 -13.07
N ARG A 5 -6.43 -14.36 -12.62
CA ARG A 5 -5.31 -13.53 -12.17
C ARG A 5 -5.55 -13.11 -10.73
N PHE A 6 -4.46 -12.82 -10.02
CA PHE A 6 -4.47 -12.50 -8.61
C PHE A 6 -3.78 -11.16 -8.37
N GLY A 7 -4.39 -10.29 -7.59
CA GLY A 7 -3.78 -9.10 -7.01
C GLY A 7 -3.93 -9.13 -5.50
N ILE A 8 -3.04 -8.45 -4.79
CA ILE A 8 -3.13 -8.20 -3.36
C ILE A 8 -3.06 -6.69 -3.14
N GLU A 9 -3.93 -6.23 -2.26
CA GLU A 9 -3.97 -4.88 -1.70
C GLU A 9 -3.61 -4.99 -0.22
N GLU A 10 -2.74 -4.09 0.23
CA GLU A 10 -2.35 -3.98 1.63
C GLU A 10 -2.55 -2.54 2.10
N GLU A 11 -3.40 -2.38 3.13
CA GLU A 11 -3.79 -1.08 3.66
C GLU A 11 -3.12 -0.81 5.01
N TYR A 12 -2.69 0.43 5.21
CA TYR A 12 -2.01 0.84 6.42
C TYR A 12 -2.57 2.15 6.97
N PHE A 13 -2.77 2.19 8.30
CA PHE A 13 -2.98 3.44 9.01
C PHE A 13 -1.66 4.11 9.34
N LEU A 14 -1.54 5.38 8.99
CA LEU A 14 -0.51 6.25 9.53
C LEU A 14 -0.92 6.71 10.91
N VAL A 15 -0.13 6.29 11.90
CA VAL A 15 -0.37 6.62 13.31
C VAL A 15 0.72 7.53 13.87
N ASN A 16 0.38 8.27 14.91
CA ASN A 16 1.37 8.88 15.78
C ASN A 16 2.12 7.77 16.53
N ARG A 17 3.46 7.78 16.43
CA ARG A 17 4.32 6.74 17.03
C ARG A 17 4.18 6.62 18.55
N GLN A 18 3.90 7.72 19.25
CA GLN A 18 3.81 7.75 20.71
C GLN A 18 2.42 7.37 21.21
N SER A 19 1.37 7.88 20.58
CA SER A 19 -0.01 7.66 21.03
C SER A 19 -0.76 6.55 20.31
N ALA A 20 -0.19 5.98 19.23
CA ALA A 20 -0.84 5.07 18.29
C ALA A 20 -2.14 5.63 17.65
N ALA A 21 -2.44 6.91 17.87
CA ALA A 21 -3.62 7.54 17.32
C ALA A 21 -3.47 7.71 15.79
N PRO A 22 -4.50 7.40 15.00
CA PRO A 22 -4.50 7.71 13.57
C PRO A 22 -4.22 9.19 13.32
N ARG A 23 -3.43 9.47 12.30
CA ARG A 23 -3.23 10.84 11.82
C ARG A 23 -4.52 11.34 11.18
N SER A 24 -4.87 12.59 11.42
CA SER A 24 -6.00 13.24 10.73
C SER A 24 -5.70 13.50 9.25
N GLU A 25 -4.43 13.61 8.89
CA GLU A 25 -3.96 13.95 7.54
C GLU A 25 -2.68 13.16 7.19
N LEU A 26 -2.53 12.84 5.90
CA LEU A 26 -1.31 12.24 5.35
C LEU A 26 -0.19 13.29 5.22
N PRO A 27 0.95 13.14 5.90
CA PRO A 27 2.03 14.12 5.80
C PRO A 27 2.61 14.17 4.38
N LYS A 28 2.64 15.35 3.76
CA LYS A 28 3.11 15.53 2.36
C LYS A 28 4.51 14.97 2.10
N ALA A 29 5.44 15.18 3.03
CA ALA A 29 6.82 14.67 2.90
C ALA A 29 6.87 13.14 2.90
N TYR A 30 6.05 12.50 3.75
CA TYR A 30 5.91 11.05 3.78
C TYR A 30 5.32 10.54 2.45
N MET A 31 4.22 11.14 1.98
CA MET A 31 3.59 10.74 0.72
C MET A 31 4.52 10.94 -0.48
N THR A 32 5.30 12.01 -0.51
CA THR A 32 6.28 12.25 -1.58
C THR A 32 7.37 11.17 -1.60
N ALA A 33 7.88 10.78 -0.43
CA ALA A 33 8.88 9.72 -0.32
C ALA A 33 8.31 8.35 -0.69
N ALA A 34 7.09 8.04 -0.21
CA ALA A 34 6.39 6.80 -0.53
C ALA A 34 6.08 6.71 -2.03
N GLN A 35 5.58 7.78 -2.66
CA GLN A 35 5.32 7.86 -4.09
C GLN A 35 6.60 7.64 -4.91
N LYS A 36 7.73 8.24 -4.48
CA LYS A 36 9.02 8.05 -5.16
C LYS A 36 9.51 6.59 -5.09
N ARG A 37 9.22 5.88 -4.00
CA ARG A 37 9.64 4.48 -3.79
C ARG A 37 8.71 3.48 -4.47
N LEU A 38 7.40 3.70 -4.39
CA LEU A 38 6.38 2.72 -4.75
C LEU A 38 5.71 3.01 -6.10
N GLY A 39 5.80 4.25 -6.59
CA GLY A 39 5.22 4.66 -7.86
C GLY A 39 3.71 4.45 -7.88
N GLU A 40 3.20 3.96 -9.01
CA GLU A 40 1.76 3.71 -9.25
C GLU A 40 1.15 2.64 -8.34
N ARG A 41 1.97 1.91 -7.58
CA ARG A 41 1.49 0.91 -6.63
C ARG A 41 0.93 1.53 -5.35
N LEU A 42 1.25 2.80 -5.08
CA LEU A 42 0.75 3.52 -3.91
C LEU A 42 -0.51 4.30 -4.27
N THR A 43 -1.56 4.10 -3.49
CA THR A 43 -2.83 4.80 -3.59
C THR A 43 -3.22 5.39 -2.23
N THR A 44 -4.15 6.34 -2.25
CA THR A 44 -4.80 6.87 -1.04
C THR A 44 -6.26 6.45 -1.05
N GLU A 45 -6.77 5.99 0.09
CA GLU A 45 -8.17 5.58 0.24
C GLU A 45 -9.05 6.76 0.72
N ILE A 46 -10.37 6.58 0.72
CA ILE A 46 -11.42 7.46 1.28
C ILE A 46 -11.08 7.89 2.72
N LEU A 47 -10.48 7.02 3.55
CA LEU A 47 -10.03 7.41 4.89
C LEU A 47 -8.73 8.23 4.83
N GLN A 48 -8.78 9.47 5.31
CA GLN A 48 -7.67 10.45 5.29
C GLN A 48 -6.37 9.99 6.00
N SER A 49 -6.40 8.89 6.74
CA SER A 49 -5.28 8.36 7.52
C SER A 49 -4.67 7.10 6.92
N GLN A 50 -5.17 6.66 5.76
CA GLN A 50 -4.85 5.37 5.18
C GLN A 50 -4.04 5.53 3.89
N ILE A 51 -3.06 4.65 3.72
CA ILE A 51 -2.40 4.41 2.44
C ILE A 51 -2.65 2.96 2.04
N GLU A 52 -2.66 2.72 0.74
CA GLU A 52 -2.80 1.38 0.19
C GLU A 52 -1.64 1.11 -0.78
N VAL A 53 -1.16 -0.13 -0.75
CA VAL A 53 -0.18 -0.63 -1.70
C VAL A 53 -0.73 -1.85 -2.40
N ALA A 54 -0.79 -1.79 -3.73
CA ALA A 54 -1.32 -2.87 -4.56
C ALA A 54 -0.23 -3.54 -5.41
N THR A 55 -0.39 -4.83 -5.67
CA THR A 55 0.33 -5.53 -6.73
C THR A 55 -0.43 -5.41 -8.06
N PRO A 56 0.25 -5.41 -9.21
CA PRO A 56 -0.45 -5.63 -10.48
C PRO A 56 -1.10 -7.03 -10.49
N PRO A 57 -2.10 -7.29 -11.36
CA PRO A 57 -2.64 -8.63 -11.54
C PRO A 57 -1.57 -9.61 -12.05
N LEU A 58 -1.32 -10.67 -11.28
CA LEU A 58 -0.35 -11.73 -11.59
C LEU A 58 -1.03 -13.06 -11.92
N THR A 59 -0.30 -13.99 -12.51
CA THR A 59 -0.83 -15.27 -12.97
C THR A 59 -0.91 -16.34 -11.88
N ASN A 60 -0.29 -16.10 -10.73
CA ASN A 60 -0.34 -16.99 -9.57
C ASN A 60 -0.36 -16.18 -8.26
N SER A 61 -1.02 -16.74 -7.25
CA SER A 61 -1.20 -16.08 -5.95
C SER A 61 0.08 -16.00 -5.12
N ALA A 62 0.97 -17.01 -5.22
CA ALA A 62 2.23 -17.01 -4.48
C ALA A 62 3.15 -15.84 -4.85
N ASP A 63 3.20 -15.48 -6.13
CA ASP A 63 3.95 -14.33 -6.63
C ASP A 63 3.30 -13.02 -6.21
N ALA A 64 1.96 -12.96 -6.12
CA ALA A 64 1.27 -11.79 -5.57
C ALA A 64 1.67 -11.56 -4.12
N SER A 65 1.66 -12.60 -3.28
CA SER A 65 2.10 -12.51 -1.89
C SER A 65 3.56 -12.05 -1.78
N ARG A 66 4.48 -12.67 -2.53
CA ARG A 66 5.91 -12.28 -2.50
C ARG A 66 6.16 -10.85 -2.94
N ARG A 67 5.38 -10.36 -3.90
CA ARG A 67 5.58 -9.02 -4.51
C ARG A 67 4.87 -7.91 -3.71
N CYS A 68 3.91 -8.26 -2.86
CA CYS A 68 3.19 -7.32 -1.99
C CYS A 68 4.03 -6.85 -0.80
N PHE A 69 4.90 -7.69 -0.24
CA PHE A 69 5.79 -7.29 0.87
C PHE A 69 6.85 -6.30 0.38
N VAL A 70 6.55 -4.99 0.43
CA VAL A 70 7.46 -3.91 -0.01
C VAL A 70 7.83 -2.91 1.09
N LEU A 71 7.28 -3.02 2.30
CA LEU A 71 7.52 -2.05 3.38
C LEU A 71 8.28 -2.60 4.59
N TRP A 72 8.73 -3.86 4.54
CA TRP A 72 9.55 -4.51 5.58
C TRP A 72 10.77 -5.20 4.98
#